data_AF-A0AAN6GST5-F1
#
_entry.id   AF-A0AAN6GST5-F1
#
_cell.length_a   1.000
_cell.length_b   1.000
_cell.length_c   1.000
_cell.angle_alpha   90.00
_cell.angle_beta   90.00
_cell.angle_gamma   90.00
#
_symmetry.space_group_name_H-M   'P 1'
#
loop_
_entity.id
_entity.type
_entity.pdbx_description
1 polymer ?
#
loop_
_entity_poly.entity_id
_entity_poly.type
_entity_poly.pdbx_seq_one_letter_code
_entity_poly.pdbx_strand_id
1 'polypeptide(L)'
;MSLSASLTNVPSLHPTIQISIPASHLTLPAHCRPFLLQRLPPAVFLDKYAYRLDNRALVHPSTVKNITYLGLTELERAVGWSDPEGKTRSADRFVRKLHRHRKRLEDAKARGQPAPPPPTADSDEGEDTETAEQDLEASKRALSLEHSAVLIELQRRATHEDPQLAEKVVKAIKGEDVDLSAEGVARNQKRETVLSIPVHARYLPPLPAGQAGTRASWSGLDINALVQQVVDPKGPNGLYENVHIDRPEVFWACEGEMTQEEAFKQGWTFVEPHNLLPQPEYSHVSFTPPFPPFNPHYLRFLRPNPSTNAADLAPLTLRVPRGDASLGPILQSLTYLLIGLAAWMVLLQTRKVTAQVRRVERGRTA
;
A
#
# COMPACT_ATOMS: atom_id res chain seq x y z
N MET A 1 -9.28 -27.35 -1.32
CA MET A 1 -8.27 -26.46 -1.93
C MET A 1 -8.46 -25.10 -1.30
N SER A 2 -7.40 -24.48 -0.78
CA SER A 2 -7.46 -23.14 -0.18
C SER A 2 -7.28 -22.08 -1.26
N LEU A 3 -7.72 -20.85 -0.94
CA LEU A 3 -7.38 -19.68 -1.73
C LEU A 3 -5.87 -19.45 -1.63
N SER A 4 -5.20 -19.27 -2.78
CA SER A 4 -3.79 -18.90 -2.81
C SER A 4 -3.62 -17.51 -3.43
N ALA A 5 -2.64 -16.77 -2.92
CA ALA A 5 -2.29 -15.45 -3.42
C ALA A 5 -0.76 -15.33 -3.50
N SER A 6 -0.27 -14.67 -4.55
CA SER A 6 1.15 -14.43 -4.78
C SER A 6 1.38 -13.10 -5.47
N LEU A 7 2.54 -12.48 -5.25
CA LEU A 7 2.96 -11.30 -5.99
C LEU A 7 3.78 -11.72 -7.21
N THR A 8 3.42 -11.20 -8.37
CA THR A 8 4.21 -11.33 -9.60
C THR A 8 4.75 -9.97 -10.04
N ASN A 9 5.71 -9.97 -10.96
CA ASN A 9 6.42 -8.79 -11.43
C ASN A 9 7.22 -8.07 -10.30
N VAL A 10 7.84 -8.83 -9.39
CA VAL A 10 8.71 -8.28 -8.34
C VAL A 10 10.18 -8.54 -8.73
N PRO A 11 11.12 -7.59 -8.54
CA PRO A 11 10.95 -6.25 -7.98
C PRO A 11 10.52 -5.20 -9.03
N SER A 12 9.30 -4.69 -8.92
CA SER A 12 8.76 -3.58 -9.74
C SER A 12 7.92 -2.67 -8.85
N LEU A 13 7.77 -1.40 -9.26
CA LEU A 13 6.77 -0.49 -8.69
C LEU A 13 5.36 -0.75 -9.24
N HIS A 14 5.20 -1.64 -10.21
CA HIS A 14 3.90 -2.09 -10.72
C HIS A 14 3.75 -3.61 -10.55
N PRO A 15 3.74 -4.14 -9.32
CA PRO A 15 3.54 -5.57 -9.12
C PRO A 15 2.08 -5.96 -9.36
N THR A 16 1.83 -7.25 -9.53
CA THR A 16 0.48 -7.79 -9.72
C THR A 16 0.19 -8.81 -8.62
N ILE A 17 -0.92 -8.64 -7.90
CA ILE A 17 -1.41 -9.64 -6.96
C ILE A 17 -2.18 -10.69 -7.77
N GLN A 18 -1.61 -11.88 -7.90
CA GLN A 18 -2.27 -13.03 -8.51
C GLN A 18 -2.98 -13.85 -7.46
N ILE A 19 -4.23 -14.18 -7.72
CA ILE A 19 -5.13 -14.85 -6.77
C ILE A 19 -5.74 -16.04 -7.47
N SER A 20 -5.52 -17.23 -6.92
CA SER A 20 -6.21 -18.44 -7.37
C SER A 20 -7.38 -18.76 -6.44
N ILE A 21 -8.59 -18.71 -6.98
CA ILE A 21 -9.84 -18.96 -6.28
C ILE A 21 -10.37 -20.35 -6.68
N PRO A 22 -10.48 -21.29 -5.72
CA PRO A 22 -11.09 -22.59 -5.97
C PRO A 22 -12.54 -22.46 -6.46
N ALA A 23 -12.95 -23.30 -7.42
CA ALA A 23 -14.33 -23.30 -7.92
C ALA A 23 -15.36 -23.51 -6.81
N SER A 24 -15.04 -24.33 -5.79
CA SER A 24 -15.88 -24.62 -4.63
C SER A 24 -16.24 -23.37 -3.80
N HIS A 25 -15.43 -22.32 -3.87
CA HIS A 25 -15.76 -21.06 -3.24
C HIS A 25 -16.87 -20.36 -4.02
N LEU A 26 -16.90 -20.46 -5.35
CA LEU A 26 -17.83 -19.70 -6.21
C LEU A 26 -19.21 -20.36 -6.43
N THR A 27 -19.52 -21.50 -5.78
CA THR A 27 -20.71 -22.34 -6.05
C THR A 27 -21.93 -22.09 -5.14
N LEU A 28 -21.98 -20.98 -4.41
CA LEU A 28 -23.04 -20.66 -3.43
C LEU A 28 -24.44 -20.39 -4.05
N PRO A 29 -25.52 -20.43 -3.24
CA PRO A 29 -26.91 -20.35 -3.71
C PRO A 29 -27.28 -18.99 -4.32
N ALA A 30 -28.40 -18.95 -5.04
CA ALA A 30 -28.76 -17.85 -5.94
C ALA A 30 -28.98 -16.49 -5.27
N HIS A 31 -29.24 -16.49 -3.97
CA HIS A 31 -29.44 -15.30 -3.14
C HIS A 31 -28.13 -14.71 -2.59
N CYS A 32 -26.96 -15.30 -2.92
CA CYS A 32 -25.65 -14.82 -2.50
C CYS A 32 -24.84 -14.29 -3.67
N ARG A 33 -24.07 -13.22 -3.41
CA ARG A 33 -23.11 -12.65 -4.36
C ARG A 33 -21.68 -12.79 -3.83
N PRO A 34 -20.76 -13.37 -4.61
CA PRO A 34 -19.36 -13.48 -4.23
C PRO A 34 -18.63 -12.14 -4.39
N PHE A 35 -17.84 -11.79 -3.38
CA PHE A 35 -16.97 -10.63 -3.36
C PHE A 35 -15.56 -11.01 -2.94
N LEU A 36 -14.60 -10.30 -3.49
CA LEU A 36 -13.20 -10.35 -3.09
C LEU A 36 -12.81 -9.00 -2.50
N LEU A 37 -12.29 -9.01 -1.27
CA LEU A 37 -11.77 -7.84 -0.58
C LEU A 37 -10.24 -7.88 -0.59
N GLN A 38 -9.62 -6.90 -1.24
CA GLN A 38 -8.19 -6.67 -1.16
C GLN A 38 -7.95 -5.42 -0.31
N ARG A 39 -7.36 -5.61 0.87
CA ARG A 39 -6.87 -4.54 1.74
C ARG A 39 -5.47 -4.13 1.30
N LEU A 40 -5.23 -2.83 1.17
CA LEU A 40 -3.98 -2.29 0.69
C LEU A 40 -3.39 -1.33 1.75
N PRO A 41 -2.10 -1.51 2.11
CA PRO A 41 -1.41 -0.58 2.99
C PRO A 41 -1.20 0.76 2.27
N PRO A 42 -0.92 1.86 2.99
CA PRO A 42 -0.77 3.19 2.40
C PRO A 42 0.21 3.25 1.21
N ALA A 43 1.31 2.50 1.28
CA ALA A 43 2.35 2.49 0.25
C ALA A 43 1.94 1.81 -1.08
N VAL A 44 0.80 1.13 -1.12
CA VAL A 44 0.34 0.35 -2.28
C VAL A 44 -1.08 0.75 -2.62
N PHE A 45 -1.36 0.99 -3.90
CA PHE A 45 -2.70 1.33 -4.36
C PHE A 45 -3.03 0.60 -5.67
N LEU A 46 -4.30 0.53 -6.02
CA LEU A 46 -4.72 -0.13 -7.25
C LEU A 46 -4.30 0.71 -8.48
N ASP A 47 -3.64 0.07 -9.45
CA ASP A 47 -3.32 0.70 -10.73
C ASP A 47 -4.56 0.63 -11.65
N LYS A 48 -5.40 1.67 -11.59
CA LYS A 48 -6.65 1.75 -12.36
C LYS A 48 -6.42 1.67 -13.87
N TYR A 49 -5.27 2.13 -14.37
CA TYR A 49 -4.96 2.16 -15.79
C TYR A 49 -4.51 0.79 -16.28
N ALA A 50 -3.57 0.16 -15.56
CA ALA A 50 -3.17 -1.22 -15.83
C ALA A 50 -4.35 -2.18 -15.72
N TYR A 51 -5.20 -2.01 -14.69
CA TYR A 51 -6.41 -2.84 -14.51
C TYR A 51 -7.35 -2.75 -15.71
N ARG A 52 -7.53 -1.56 -16.28
CA ARG A 52 -8.36 -1.36 -17.48
C ARG A 52 -7.72 -1.96 -18.74
N LEU A 53 -6.40 -1.91 -18.85
CA LEU A 53 -5.66 -2.44 -19.99
C LEU A 53 -5.61 -3.96 -19.99
N ASP A 54 -5.29 -4.58 -18.85
CA ASP A 54 -5.28 -6.05 -18.70
C ASP A 54 -6.67 -6.63 -18.97
N ASN A 55 -7.73 -5.98 -18.48
CA ASN A 55 -9.12 -6.42 -18.73
C ASN A 55 -9.61 -6.17 -20.15
N ARG A 56 -8.96 -5.30 -20.93
CA ARG A 56 -9.27 -5.08 -22.35
C ARG A 56 -8.45 -5.98 -23.26
N ALA A 57 -7.20 -6.25 -22.89
CA ALA A 57 -6.29 -7.15 -23.60
C ALA A 57 -6.68 -8.62 -23.42
N LEU A 58 -7.21 -8.97 -22.25
CA LEU A 58 -7.96 -10.20 -22.03
C LEU A 58 -9.40 -9.93 -22.46
N VAL A 59 -9.84 -10.50 -23.58
CA VAL A 59 -11.24 -10.48 -24.01
C VAL A 59 -12.09 -11.23 -22.97
N HIS A 60 -12.38 -10.61 -21.82
CA HIS A 60 -13.04 -11.10 -20.61
C HIS A 60 -12.11 -11.79 -19.58
N PRO A 61 -11.78 -11.14 -18.45
CA PRO A 61 -11.95 -11.85 -17.18
C PRO A 61 -13.45 -11.96 -16.97
N SER A 62 -14.08 -13.00 -17.52
CA SER A 62 -15.52 -13.34 -17.42
C SER A 62 -15.97 -13.66 -15.99
N THR A 63 -15.22 -13.17 -15.02
CA THR A 63 -15.28 -13.48 -13.60
C THR A 63 -15.33 -12.22 -12.75
N VAL A 64 -15.11 -11.02 -13.31
CA VAL A 64 -15.25 -9.75 -12.59
C VAL A 64 -16.43 -8.97 -13.12
N LYS A 65 -17.40 -8.68 -12.26
CA LYS A 65 -18.62 -7.96 -12.61
C LYS A 65 -18.54 -6.48 -12.26
N ASN A 66 -18.03 -6.14 -11.09
CA ASN A 66 -17.91 -4.77 -10.63
C ASN A 66 -16.71 -4.58 -9.71
N ILE A 67 -16.18 -3.36 -9.63
CA ILE A 67 -15.05 -2.99 -8.79
C ILE A 67 -15.42 -1.71 -8.07
N THR A 68 -15.38 -1.76 -6.75
CA THR A 68 -15.59 -0.62 -5.88
C THR A 68 -14.33 -0.31 -5.10
N TYR A 69 -14.01 0.97 -5.09
CA TYR A 69 -12.88 1.53 -4.39
C TYR A 69 -13.37 2.03 -3.04
N LEU A 70 -12.73 1.56 -1.98
CA LEU A 70 -13.04 1.91 -0.62
C LEU A 70 -11.88 2.73 -0.07
N GLY A 71 -12.15 4.01 0.24
CA GLY A 71 -11.13 4.98 0.63
C GLY A 71 -10.63 5.86 -0.52
N LEU A 72 -9.84 6.88 -0.16
CA LEU A 72 -9.25 7.83 -1.10
C LEU A 72 -7.74 7.63 -1.11
N THR A 73 -7.16 7.44 -2.29
CA THR A 73 -5.71 7.45 -2.49
C THR A 73 -5.32 8.83 -3.00
N GLU A 74 -4.79 9.69 -2.13
CA GLU A 74 -4.18 10.96 -2.57
C GLU A 74 -2.87 10.64 -3.31
N LEU A 75 -2.88 10.78 -4.64
CA LEU A 75 -1.72 10.48 -5.50
C LEU A 75 -0.66 11.60 -5.50
N GLU A 76 -1.07 12.83 -5.22
CA GLU A 76 -0.23 14.03 -5.40
C GLU A 76 0.52 14.46 -4.14
N ARG A 77 0.12 13.95 -2.98
CA ARG A 77 0.78 14.26 -1.74
C ARG A 77 2.04 13.38 -1.64
N ALA A 78 3.16 13.94 -1.17
CA ALA A 78 4.32 13.13 -0.81
C ALA A 78 3.95 12.36 0.47
N VAL A 79 3.34 11.18 0.33
CA VAL A 79 2.68 10.51 1.47
C VAL A 79 3.45 9.33 2.04
N GLY A 80 3.57 9.36 3.37
CA GLY A 80 2.87 8.34 4.14
C GLY A 80 3.63 7.04 4.36
N TRP A 81 4.83 7.15 4.92
CA TRP A 81 5.23 6.22 5.97
C TRP A 81 5.56 7.03 7.21
N SER A 82 4.60 7.09 8.14
CA SER A 82 4.97 7.25 9.54
C SER A 82 5.43 5.90 10.03
N ASP A 83 6.61 5.85 10.64
CA ASP A 83 6.94 4.82 11.63
C ASP A 83 5.66 4.58 12.49
N PRO A 84 5.30 3.36 12.92
CA PRO A 84 4.25 3.17 13.93
C PRO A 84 4.38 4.12 15.15
N GLU A 85 5.58 4.66 15.38
CA GLU A 85 5.90 5.68 16.38
C GLU A 85 5.77 7.15 15.91
N GLY A 86 5.30 7.43 14.68
CA GLY A 86 5.01 8.77 14.15
C GLY A 86 6.23 9.65 13.83
N LYS A 87 7.46 9.14 13.99
CA LYS A 87 8.71 9.93 14.01
C LYS A 87 9.02 10.70 12.73
N THR A 88 8.62 10.21 11.56
CA THR A 88 8.97 10.79 10.25
C THR A 88 8.12 12.01 9.83
N ARG A 89 7.08 12.39 10.60
CA ARG A 89 6.34 13.66 10.41
C ARG A 89 6.92 14.85 11.21
N SER A 90 8.16 14.75 11.69
CA SER A 90 8.84 15.83 12.40
C SER A 90 9.03 17.11 11.57
N ALA A 91 9.15 17.01 10.25
CA ALA A 91 9.18 18.17 9.36
C ALA A 91 7.83 18.92 9.33
N ASP A 92 6.72 18.18 9.36
CA ASP A 92 5.36 18.72 9.48
C ASP A 92 5.15 19.36 10.86
N ARG A 93 5.76 18.79 11.92
CA ARG A 93 5.79 19.37 13.28
C ARG A 93 6.48 20.74 13.29
N PHE A 94 7.59 20.91 12.58
CA PHE A 94 8.26 22.22 12.48
C PHE A 94 7.38 23.24 11.75
N VAL A 95 6.78 22.86 10.62
CA VAL A 95 5.86 23.73 9.85
C VAL A 95 4.63 24.11 10.68
N ARG A 96 4.07 23.17 11.46
CA ARG A 96 2.96 23.43 12.38
C ARG A 96 3.38 24.29 13.57
N LYS A 97 4.55 24.07 14.18
CA LYS A 97 5.12 24.94 15.22
C LYS A 97 5.28 26.36 14.68
N LEU A 98 5.79 26.53 13.46
CA LEU A 98 5.86 27.81 12.74
C LEU A 98 4.49 28.45 12.52
N HIS A 99 3.49 27.69 12.06
CA HIS A 99 2.13 28.19 11.88
C HIS A 99 1.46 28.59 13.20
N ARG A 100 1.60 27.79 14.26
CA ARG A 100 1.10 28.13 15.60
C ARG A 100 1.78 29.39 16.14
N HIS A 101 3.09 29.51 15.95
CA HIS A 101 3.84 30.71 16.33
C HIS A 101 3.37 31.96 15.55
N ARG A 102 3.17 31.83 14.24
CA ARG A 102 2.61 32.91 13.39
C ARG A 102 1.22 33.34 13.86
N LYS A 103 0.35 32.38 14.20
CA LYS A 103 -0.98 32.66 14.75
C LYS A 103 -0.89 33.36 16.11
N ARG A 104 -0.02 32.89 17.02
CA ARG A 104 0.24 33.53 18.33
C ARG A 104 0.74 34.97 18.16
N LEU A 105 1.60 35.24 17.17
CA LEU A 105 2.06 36.60 16.83
C LEU A 105 0.91 37.49 16.34
N GLU A 106 0.05 36.97 15.47
CA GLU A 106 -1.12 37.68 14.95
C GLU A 106 -2.12 38.00 16.08
N ASP A 107 -2.38 37.04 16.97
CA ASP A 107 -3.25 37.21 18.14
C ASP A 107 -2.67 38.20 19.17
N ALA A 108 -1.36 38.12 19.45
CA ALA A 108 -0.68 39.06 20.35
C ALA A 108 -0.71 40.49 19.79
N LYS A 109 -0.48 40.64 18.48
CA LYS A 109 -0.60 41.92 17.77
C LYS A 109 -2.03 42.48 17.84
N ALA A 110 -3.04 41.62 17.67
CA ALA A 110 -4.45 42.01 17.79
C ALA A 110 -4.83 42.45 19.21
N ARG A 111 -4.15 41.91 20.23
CA ARG A 111 -4.39 42.21 21.66
C ARG A 111 -3.47 43.30 22.24
N GLY A 112 -2.56 43.88 21.43
CA GLY A 112 -1.57 44.85 21.91
C GLY A 112 -0.58 44.28 22.92
N GLN A 113 -0.38 42.96 22.91
CA GLN A 113 0.55 42.27 23.81
C GLN A 113 1.96 42.20 23.20
N PRO A 114 3.01 42.12 24.03
CA PRO A 114 4.38 41.93 23.56
C PRO A 114 4.50 40.61 22.77
N ALA A 115 5.31 40.64 21.72
CA ALA A 115 5.50 39.48 20.86
C ALA A 115 6.09 38.29 21.64
N PRO A 116 5.57 37.07 21.48
CA PRO A 116 6.16 35.89 22.08
C PRO A 116 7.59 35.67 21.55
N PRO A 117 8.49 35.09 22.37
CA PRO A 117 9.85 34.78 21.95
C PRO A 117 9.84 33.75 20.80
N PRO A 118 10.82 33.80 19.88
CA PRO A 118 10.93 32.84 18.80
C PRO A 118 11.13 31.43 19.36
N PRO A 119 10.59 30.39 18.70
CA PRO A 119 10.78 29.02 19.14
C PRO A 119 12.27 28.68 19.07
N THR A 120 12.92 28.47 20.21
CA THR A 120 14.25 27.86 20.29
C THR A 120 14.13 26.34 20.19
N ALA A 121 15.16 25.67 19.64
CA ALA A 121 15.16 24.22 19.48
C ALA A 121 15.05 23.46 20.82
N ASP A 122 15.39 24.12 21.93
CA ASP A 122 15.56 23.51 23.26
C ASP A 122 14.63 24.07 24.34
N SER A 123 13.60 24.86 24.00
CA SER A 123 12.70 25.45 25.02
C SER A 123 11.37 24.68 25.17
N ASP A 124 11.17 24.20 26.39
CA ASP A 124 9.96 23.63 27.05
C ASP A 124 9.65 22.14 26.84
N GLU A 125 10.33 21.30 27.64
CA GLU A 125 10.09 19.86 27.82
C GLU A 125 8.71 19.52 28.44
N GLY A 126 7.95 20.50 28.95
CA GLY A 126 6.67 20.29 29.65
C GLY A 126 5.40 20.48 28.80
N GLU A 127 5.40 21.37 27.81
CA GLU A 127 4.26 21.63 26.90
C GLU A 127 4.37 20.77 25.60
N ASP A 128 5.55 20.20 25.34
CA ASP A 128 5.86 19.41 24.16
C ASP A 128 5.38 17.95 24.24
N THR A 129 5.08 17.41 25.42
CA THR A 129 4.63 16.00 25.57
C THR A 129 3.17 15.81 25.19
N GLU A 130 2.24 16.64 25.70
CA GLU A 130 0.82 16.58 25.31
C GLU A 130 0.64 16.89 23.82
N THR A 131 1.40 17.85 23.28
CA THR A 131 1.37 18.15 21.85
C THR A 131 2.02 17.05 21.01
N ALA A 132 3.01 16.33 21.54
CA ALA A 132 3.60 15.18 20.86
C ALA A 132 2.64 13.99 20.77
N GLU A 133 1.90 13.68 21.83
CA GLU A 133 0.88 12.63 21.82
C GLU A 133 -0.26 12.98 20.87
N GLN A 134 -0.76 14.21 20.91
CA GLN A 134 -1.80 14.69 19.97
C GLN A 134 -1.31 14.68 18.52
N ASP A 135 -0.06 15.08 18.26
CA ASP A 135 0.52 15.05 16.92
C ASP A 135 0.76 13.61 16.44
N LEU A 136 1.16 12.71 17.34
CA LEU A 136 1.30 11.27 17.07
C LEU A 136 -0.06 10.68 16.72
N GLU A 137 -1.09 10.98 17.50
CA GLU A 137 -2.45 10.51 17.26
C GLU A 137 -3.00 11.08 15.95
N ALA A 138 -2.81 12.37 15.67
CA ALA A 138 -3.18 12.99 14.40
C ALA A 138 -2.43 12.38 13.21
N SER A 139 -1.17 11.97 13.42
CA SER A 139 -0.38 11.28 12.40
C SER A 139 -0.86 9.86 12.17
N LYS A 140 -1.18 9.11 13.23
CA LYS A 140 -1.77 7.77 13.14
C LYS A 140 -3.14 7.81 12.46
N ARG A 141 -3.98 8.79 12.79
CA ARG A 141 -5.27 9.02 12.11
C ARG A 141 -5.11 9.39 10.64
N ALA A 142 -4.09 10.17 10.30
CA ALA A 142 -3.82 10.48 8.90
C ALA A 142 -3.28 9.28 8.13
N LEU A 143 -2.46 8.43 8.77
CA LEU A 143 -1.99 7.18 8.17
C LEU A 143 -3.14 6.19 7.99
N SER A 144 -4.06 6.08 8.97
CA SER A 144 -5.24 5.23 8.84
C SER A 144 -6.08 5.69 7.66
N LEU A 145 -6.29 7.00 7.48
CA LEU A 145 -6.99 7.57 6.31
C LEU A 145 -6.41 7.18 4.94
N GLU A 146 -5.13 6.81 4.88
CA GLU A 146 -4.46 6.39 3.64
C GLU A 146 -4.59 4.88 3.37
N HIS A 147 -5.03 4.08 4.35
CA HIS A 147 -5.37 2.69 4.10
C HIS A 147 -6.54 2.64 3.13
N SER A 148 -6.42 1.80 2.12
CA SER A 148 -7.43 1.64 1.11
C SER A 148 -7.82 0.18 0.98
N ALA A 149 -9.02 -0.05 0.49
CA ALA A 149 -9.47 -1.38 0.16
C ALA A 149 -10.14 -1.38 -1.21
N VAL A 150 -10.08 -2.51 -1.89
CA VAL A 150 -10.73 -2.74 -3.17
C VAL A 150 -11.67 -3.90 -3.01
N LEU A 151 -12.92 -3.66 -3.37
CA LEU A 151 -13.99 -4.63 -3.35
C LEU A 151 -14.32 -5.04 -4.79
N ILE A 152 -14.15 -6.32 -5.12
CA ILE A 152 -14.37 -6.85 -6.46
C ILE A 152 -15.55 -7.81 -6.42
N GLU A 153 -16.66 -7.47 -7.08
CA GLU A 153 -17.80 -8.37 -7.28
C GLU A 153 -17.42 -9.41 -8.34
N LEU A 154 -17.48 -10.69 -7.97
CA LEU A 154 -17.16 -11.77 -8.88
C LEU A 154 -18.42 -12.24 -9.61
N GLN A 155 -18.27 -12.65 -10.87
CA GLN A 155 -19.35 -13.29 -11.62
C GLN A 155 -19.60 -14.67 -11.01
N ARG A 156 -20.86 -14.93 -10.68
CA ARG A 156 -21.29 -16.27 -10.30
C ARG A 156 -21.03 -17.20 -11.48
N ARG A 157 -20.23 -18.25 -11.27
CA ARG A 157 -20.21 -19.35 -12.24
C ARG A 157 -21.57 -20.00 -12.16
N ALA A 158 -22.39 -19.81 -13.19
CA ALA A 158 -23.50 -20.72 -13.42
C ALA A 158 -22.86 -22.11 -13.47
N THR A 159 -23.27 -22.99 -12.58
CA THR A 159 -23.16 -24.41 -12.86
C THR A 159 -23.77 -24.56 -14.24
N HIS A 160 -22.96 -24.93 -15.23
CA HIS A 160 -23.52 -25.61 -16.39
C HIS A 160 -23.97 -26.94 -15.79
N GLU A 161 -25.14 -26.92 -15.15
CA GLU A 161 -25.80 -28.10 -14.66
C GLU A 161 -26.02 -28.91 -15.91
N ASP A 162 -25.25 -29.96 -16.10
CA ASP A 162 -25.72 -31.04 -16.97
C ASP A 162 -27.13 -31.35 -16.43
N PRO A 163 -28.20 -31.16 -17.23
CA PRO A 163 -29.56 -31.32 -16.74
C PRO A 163 -29.79 -32.71 -16.16
N GLN A 164 -28.98 -33.68 -16.59
CA GLN A 164 -28.92 -35.05 -16.08
C GLN A 164 -28.36 -35.17 -14.65
N LEU A 165 -27.48 -34.27 -14.21
CA LEU A 165 -26.92 -34.27 -12.85
C LEU A 165 -27.90 -33.65 -11.86
N ALA A 166 -28.56 -32.55 -12.25
CA ALA A 166 -29.61 -31.92 -11.45
C ALA A 166 -30.78 -32.91 -11.22
N GLU A 167 -31.18 -33.66 -12.25
CA GLU A 167 -32.21 -34.70 -12.13
C GLU A 167 -31.79 -35.85 -11.20
N LYS A 168 -30.51 -36.28 -11.26
CA LYS A 168 -29.97 -37.33 -10.37
C LYS A 168 -29.91 -36.90 -8.90
N VAL A 169 -29.53 -35.65 -8.64
CA VAL A 169 -29.52 -35.09 -7.27
C VAL A 169 -30.94 -34.97 -6.72
N VAL A 170 -31.91 -34.55 -7.54
CA VAL A 170 -33.33 -34.51 -7.15
C VAL A 170 -33.89 -35.92 -6.88
N LYS A 171 -33.50 -36.94 -7.65
CA LYS A 171 -33.89 -38.34 -7.40
C LYS A 171 -33.26 -38.91 -6.13
N ALA A 172 -31.99 -38.61 -5.86
CA ALA A 172 -31.32 -38.99 -4.62
C ALA A 172 -31.94 -38.32 -3.38
N ILE A 173 -32.32 -37.04 -3.46
CA ILE A 173 -33.04 -36.33 -2.38
C ILE A 173 -34.43 -36.94 -2.13
N LYS A 174 -35.05 -37.54 -3.15
CA LYS A 174 -36.33 -38.26 -3.02
C LYS A 174 -36.19 -39.70 -2.53
N GLY A 175 -34.98 -40.14 -2.18
CA GLY A 175 -34.72 -41.49 -1.63
C GLY A 175 -34.71 -42.60 -2.68
N GLU A 176 -34.51 -42.28 -3.95
CA GLU A 176 -34.33 -43.25 -5.02
C GLU A 176 -32.85 -43.68 -5.09
N ASP A 177 -32.57 -44.99 -5.12
CA ASP A 177 -31.21 -45.53 -5.21
C ASP A 177 -30.62 -45.20 -6.59
N VAL A 178 -29.71 -44.22 -6.64
CA VAL A 178 -29.01 -43.81 -7.85
C VAL A 178 -27.52 -44.16 -7.73
N ASP A 179 -27.03 -45.03 -8.62
CA ASP A 179 -25.60 -45.33 -8.73
C ASP A 179 -24.82 -44.06 -9.15
N LEU A 180 -24.03 -43.53 -8.21
CA LEU A 180 -23.17 -42.36 -8.39
C LEU A 180 -21.80 -42.71 -8.99
N SER A 181 -21.56 -43.96 -9.39
CA SER A 181 -20.31 -44.35 -10.04
C SER A 181 -20.32 -43.94 -11.52
N ALA A 182 -19.98 -42.68 -11.81
CA ALA A 182 -19.73 -42.22 -13.17
C ALA A 182 -18.36 -41.54 -13.25
N GLU A 183 -17.46 -42.18 -13.98
CA GLU A 183 -16.08 -41.83 -14.36
C GLU A 183 -15.95 -40.50 -15.15
N GLY A 184 -16.95 -39.62 -15.11
CA GLY A 184 -16.97 -38.30 -15.77
C GLY A 184 -16.81 -37.10 -14.83
N VAL A 185 -16.94 -37.28 -13.51
CA VAL A 185 -16.89 -36.16 -12.52
C VAL A 185 -15.46 -35.62 -12.31
N ALA A 186 -14.43 -36.39 -12.67
CA ALA A 186 -13.04 -36.05 -12.42
C ALA A 186 -12.48 -34.89 -13.27
N ARG A 187 -13.16 -34.47 -14.36
CA ARG A 187 -12.66 -33.36 -15.20
C ARG A 187 -13.11 -31.96 -14.77
N ASN A 188 -14.16 -31.82 -13.96
CA ASN A 188 -14.69 -30.50 -13.56
C ASN A 188 -14.20 -30.01 -12.18
N GLN A 189 -13.51 -30.84 -11.39
CA GLN A 189 -13.03 -30.46 -10.05
C GLN A 189 -11.73 -29.62 -10.03
N LYS A 190 -11.08 -29.38 -11.18
CA LYS A 190 -9.77 -28.68 -11.27
C LYS A 190 -9.80 -27.29 -11.92
N ARG A 191 -10.97 -26.65 -12.02
CA ARG A 191 -11.06 -25.29 -12.63
C ARG A 191 -10.87 -24.19 -11.59
N GLU A 192 -9.64 -23.88 -11.25
CA GLU A 192 -9.31 -22.67 -10.50
C GLU A 192 -9.63 -21.41 -11.32
N THR A 193 -10.11 -20.36 -10.66
CA THR A 193 -10.26 -19.03 -11.27
C THR A 193 -9.06 -18.19 -10.86
N VAL A 194 -8.26 -17.75 -11.83
CA VAL A 194 -7.13 -16.86 -11.57
C VAL A 194 -7.58 -15.41 -11.80
N LEU A 195 -7.38 -14.57 -10.80
CA LEU A 195 -7.60 -13.13 -10.86
C LEU A 195 -6.27 -12.39 -10.71
N SER A 196 -6.05 -11.38 -11.54
CA SER A 196 -4.89 -10.50 -11.48
C SER A 196 -5.33 -9.12 -11.05
N ILE A 197 -4.77 -8.64 -9.93
CA ILE A 197 -5.00 -7.29 -9.41
C ILE A 197 -3.70 -6.49 -9.60
N PRO A 198 -3.55 -5.70 -10.68
CA PRO A 198 -2.42 -4.80 -10.81
C PRO A 198 -2.47 -3.71 -9.74
N VAL A 199 -1.36 -3.57 -9.04
CA VAL A 199 -1.17 -2.55 -8.02
C VAL A 199 0.05 -1.72 -8.36
N HIS A 200 0.13 -0.53 -7.80
CA HIS A 200 1.28 0.34 -7.88
C HIS A 200 1.82 0.60 -6.49
N ALA A 201 3.13 0.52 -6.35
CA ALA A 201 3.85 0.89 -5.14
C ALA A 201 4.47 2.27 -5.31
N ARG A 202 4.26 3.13 -4.32
CA ARG A 202 4.87 4.46 -4.29
C ARG A 202 6.22 4.42 -3.58
N TYR A 203 7.08 5.41 -3.87
CA TYR A 203 8.31 5.59 -3.12
C TYR A 203 8.01 5.91 -1.65
N LEU A 204 8.75 5.27 -0.75
CA LEU A 204 8.67 5.56 0.67
C LEU A 204 9.41 6.87 0.99
N PRO A 205 8.94 7.65 1.97
CA PRO A 205 9.65 8.86 2.39
C PRO A 205 11.06 8.49 2.87
N PRO A 206 12.05 9.36 2.62
CA PRO A 206 13.41 9.08 3.00
C PRO A 206 13.53 8.93 4.52
N LEU A 207 14.45 8.08 4.96
CA LEU A 207 14.84 8.03 6.37
C LEU A 207 15.40 9.40 6.78
N PRO A 208 15.06 9.90 7.98
CA PRO A 208 15.63 11.14 8.48
C PRO A 208 17.15 10.96 8.66
N ALA A 209 17.89 12.05 8.50
CA ALA A 209 19.34 11.99 8.51
C ALA A 209 19.87 11.39 9.84
N GLY A 210 20.83 10.48 9.74
CA GLY A 210 21.41 9.77 10.89
C GLY A 210 20.71 8.46 11.28
N GLN A 211 19.51 8.16 10.76
CA GLN A 211 18.83 6.88 11.05
C GLN A 211 19.23 5.75 10.11
N ALA A 212 19.64 6.08 8.87
CA ALA A 212 20.13 5.09 7.91
C ALA A 212 21.62 4.73 8.12
N GLY A 213 22.21 5.05 9.27
CA GLY A 213 23.63 4.80 9.56
C GLY A 213 24.61 5.87 9.02
N THR A 214 24.11 6.85 8.27
CA THR A 214 24.86 7.95 7.65
C THR A 214 24.59 9.26 8.40
N ARG A 215 25.61 9.84 9.05
CA ARG A 215 25.48 11.13 9.76
C ARG A 215 25.55 12.31 8.78
N ALA A 216 24.78 13.36 9.06
CA ALA A 216 24.61 14.54 8.20
C ALA A 216 25.84 15.49 8.10
N SER A 217 27.00 15.11 8.63
CA SER A 217 28.19 15.97 8.72
C SER A 217 29.35 15.42 7.89
N TRP A 218 30.09 16.31 7.22
CA TRP A 218 31.37 15.99 6.56
C TRP A 218 32.40 15.33 7.51
N SER A 219 32.36 15.65 8.81
CA SER A 219 33.24 15.05 9.82
C SER A 219 32.76 13.71 10.37
N GLY A 220 31.56 13.25 9.97
CA GLY A 220 30.91 12.04 10.49
C GLY A 220 30.38 11.09 9.41
N LEU A 221 30.84 11.26 8.17
CA LEU A 221 30.39 10.49 7.02
C LEU A 221 30.99 9.08 7.10
N ASP A 222 30.20 8.10 7.51
CA ASP A 222 30.61 6.70 7.56
C ASP A 222 30.56 6.11 6.14
N ILE A 223 31.70 6.22 5.43
CA ILE A 223 31.86 5.70 4.07
C ILE A 223 31.63 4.19 4.04
N ASN A 224 31.99 3.46 5.11
CA ASN A 224 31.80 2.02 5.16
C ASN A 224 30.31 1.68 5.25
N ALA A 225 29.54 2.42 6.06
CA ALA A 225 28.09 2.28 6.10
C ALA A 225 27.46 2.58 4.73
N LEU A 226 27.87 3.66 4.06
CA LEU A 226 27.37 4.00 2.72
C LEU A 226 27.69 2.91 1.68
N VAL A 227 28.93 2.38 1.70
CA VAL A 227 29.33 1.29 0.80
C VAL A 227 28.52 0.03 1.12
N GLN A 228 28.31 -0.30 2.39
CA GLN A 228 27.46 -1.42 2.78
C GLN A 228 26.01 -1.25 2.32
N GLN A 229 25.45 -0.04 2.33
CA GLN A 229 24.11 0.23 1.79
C GLN A 229 24.01 0.00 0.28
N VAL A 230 25.08 0.31 -0.46
CA VAL A 230 25.12 0.11 -1.92
C VAL A 230 25.37 -1.36 -2.26
N VAL A 231 26.24 -2.03 -1.51
CA VAL A 231 26.64 -3.43 -1.73
C VAL A 231 25.56 -4.41 -1.26
N ASP A 232 24.96 -4.15 -0.10
CA ASP A 232 23.83 -4.91 0.42
C ASP A 232 22.61 -4.01 0.66
N PRO A 233 21.89 -3.64 -0.42
CA PRO A 233 20.69 -2.82 -0.32
C PRO A 233 19.54 -3.53 0.40
N LYS A 234 19.68 -4.83 0.68
CA LYS A 234 18.67 -5.67 1.36
C LYS A 234 18.99 -5.91 2.83
N GLY A 235 20.14 -5.45 3.31
CA GLY A 235 20.58 -5.58 4.69
C GLY A 235 19.78 -4.71 5.66
N PRO A 236 20.07 -4.80 6.96
CA PRO A 236 19.36 -4.03 8.00
C PRO A 236 19.51 -2.51 7.85
N ASN A 237 20.57 -2.04 7.18
CA ASN A 237 20.79 -0.62 6.87
C ASN A 237 20.39 -0.27 5.42
N GLY A 238 19.78 -1.20 4.69
CA GLY A 238 19.49 -1.07 3.26
C GLY A 238 18.45 0.01 2.94
N LEU A 239 18.47 0.47 1.69
CA LEU A 239 17.55 1.48 1.15
C LEU A 239 16.22 0.85 0.67
N TYR A 240 15.82 -0.27 1.26
CA TYR A 240 14.60 -0.98 0.90
C TYR A 240 13.87 -1.41 2.16
N GLU A 241 12.55 -1.28 2.13
CA GLU A 241 11.69 -1.70 3.22
C GLU A 241 10.68 -2.74 2.74
N ASN A 242 10.37 -3.71 3.60
CA ASN A 242 9.33 -4.69 3.32
C ASN A 242 7.97 -4.10 3.73
N VAL A 243 7.13 -3.82 2.75
CA VAL A 243 5.72 -3.47 2.95
C VAL A 243 4.90 -4.75 2.98
N HIS A 244 4.11 -4.92 4.04
CA HIS A 244 3.19 -6.05 4.19
C HIS A 244 1.84 -5.70 3.57
N ILE A 245 1.41 -6.50 2.61
CA ILE A 245 0.11 -6.42 1.96
C ILE A 245 -0.74 -7.58 2.49
N ASP A 246 -1.92 -7.26 3.00
CA ASP A 246 -2.86 -8.26 3.47
C ASP A 246 -3.27 -9.21 2.35
N ARG A 247 -3.52 -10.46 2.72
CA ARG A 247 -4.06 -11.42 1.76
C ARG A 247 -5.48 -11.05 1.38
N PRO A 248 -5.85 -11.29 0.12
CA PRO A 248 -7.21 -11.08 -0.33
C PRO A 248 -8.15 -12.06 0.36
N GLU A 249 -9.30 -11.54 0.81
CA GLU A 249 -10.33 -12.31 1.46
C GLU A 249 -11.53 -12.46 0.53
N VAL A 250 -12.06 -13.68 0.39
CA VAL A 250 -13.32 -13.90 -0.32
C VAL A 250 -14.44 -13.99 0.70
N PHE A 251 -15.53 -13.30 0.43
CA PHE A 251 -16.74 -13.34 1.24
C PHE A 251 -17.98 -13.24 0.35
N TRP A 252 -19.14 -13.58 0.90
CA TRP A 252 -20.42 -13.54 0.20
C TRP A 252 -21.33 -12.58 0.91
N ALA A 253 -22.03 -11.75 0.15
CA ALA A 253 -23.17 -11.00 0.64
C ALA A 253 -24.44 -11.74 0.23
N CYS A 254 -25.20 -12.21 1.21
CA CYS A 254 -26.41 -12.99 1.02
C CYS A 254 -27.64 -12.21 1.48
N GLU A 255 -28.74 -12.39 0.73
CA GLU A 255 -30.08 -11.93 1.11
C GLU A 255 -30.84 -13.06 1.82
N GLY A 256 -31.39 -12.79 3.01
CA GLY A 256 -32.35 -13.66 3.68
C GLY A 256 -31.87 -14.32 4.98
N GLU A 257 -32.73 -15.16 5.55
CA GLU A 257 -32.57 -15.82 6.85
C GLU A 257 -31.81 -17.15 6.75
N MET A 258 -30.70 -17.23 6.02
CA MET A 258 -29.89 -18.45 6.08
C MET A 258 -29.48 -18.69 7.54
N THR A 259 -29.90 -19.83 8.08
CA THR A 259 -29.71 -20.15 9.49
C THR A 259 -28.24 -20.42 9.76
N GLN A 260 -27.81 -20.20 11.01
CA GLN A 260 -26.41 -20.39 11.38
C GLN A 260 -25.93 -21.84 11.15
N GLU A 261 -26.86 -22.78 11.31
CA GLU A 261 -26.63 -24.21 11.14
C GLU A 261 -26.41 -24.61 9.67
N GLU A 262 -27.12 -23.99 8.72
CA GLU A 262 -26.96 -24.25 7.29
C GLU A 262 -25.59 -23.77 6.78
N ALA A 263 -25.16 -22.58 7.21
CA ALA A 263 -23.84 -22.05 6.87
C ALA A 263 -22.72 -22.91 7.47
N PHE A 264 -22.88 -23.33 8.74
CA PHE A 264 -21.87 -24.13 9.42
C PHE A 264 -21.73 -25.54 8.82
N LYS A 265 -22.85 -26.18 8.43
CA LYS A 265 -22.84 -27.47 7.71
C LYS A 265 -22.09 -27.41 6.39
N GLN A 266 -22.01 -26.24 5.78
CA GLN A 266 -21.28 -26.01 4.53
C GLN A 266 -19.83 -25.54 4.73
N GLY A 267 -19.36 -25.38 5.99
CA GLY A 267 -18.00 -24.94 6.30
C GLY A 267 -17.78 -23.42 6.23
N TRP A 268 -18.83 -22.64 6.49
CA TRP A 268 -18.81 -21.17 6.44
C TRP A 268 -19.08 -20.57 7.82
N THR A 269 -18.56 -19.36 8.02
CA THR A 269 -18.81 -18.54 9.21
C THR A 269 -19.45 -17.22 8.85
N PHE A 270 -20.35 -16.75 9.70
CA PHE A 270 -20.85 -15.37 9.64
C PHE A 270 -19.73 -14.42 10.04
N VAL A 271 -19.61 -13.34 9.28
CA VAL A 271 -18.61 -12.31 9.53
C VAL A 271 -19.32 -10.97 9.63
N GLU A 272 -19.01 -10.24 10.68
CA GLU A 272 -19.49 -8.88 10.81
C GLU A 272 -18.68 -7.92 9.92
N PRO A 273 -19.27 -6.82 9.42
CA PRO A 273 -18.57 -5.87 8.56
C PRO A 273 -17.25 -5.34 9.16
N HIS A 274 -17.22 -5.14 10.49
CA HIS A 274 -16.03 -4.66 11.20
C HIS A 274 -14.87 -5.69 11.21
N ASN A 275 -15.16 -6.97 10.97
CA ASN A 275 -14.15 -8.03 10.85
C ASN A 275 -13.62 -8.19 9.41
N LEU A 276 -14.28 -7.57 8.42
CA LEU A 276 -13.78 -7.45 7.05
C LEU A 276 -12.87 -6.22 6.91
N LEU A 277 -13.22 -5.12 7.59
CA LEU A 277 -12.45 -3.89 7.64
C LEU A 277 -12.09 -3.58 9.11
N PRO A 278 -10.95 -4.09 9.61
CA PRO A 278 -10.59 -3.95 11.02
C PRO A 278 -10.37 -2.48 11.39
N GLN A 279 -10.88 -2.11 12.57
CA GLN A 279 -10.61 -0.81 13.18
C GLN A 279 -9.33 -0.88 14.04
N PRO A 280 -8.53 0.20 14.11
CA PRO A 280 -8.81 1.57 13.64
C PRO A 280 -8.35 1.87 12.20
N GLU A 281 -7.66 0.94 11.53
CA GLU A 281 -7.01 1.19 10.23
C GLU A 281 -8.00 1.62 9.14
N TYR A 282 -9.19 1.03 9.12
CA TYR A 282 -10.23 1.29 8.12
C TYR A 282 -11.41 2.11 8.66
N SER A 283 -11.25 2.84 9.77
CA SER A 283 -12.37 3.56 10.41
C SER A 283 -13.00 4.65 9.55
N HIS A 284 -12.25 5.20 8.58
CA HIS A 284 -12.71 6.20 7.61
C HIS A 284 -13.44 5.60 6.42
N VAL A 285 -13.35 4.28 6.24
CA VAL A 285 -14.00 3.57 5.15
C VAL A 285 -15.34 3.06 5.64
N SER A 286 -16.42 3.55 5.04
CA SER A 286 -17.72 2.94 5.21
C SER A 286 -17.87 1.76 4.26
N PHE A 287 -18.33 0.62 4.79
CA PHE A 287 -18.69 -0.56 4.00
C PHE A 287 -20.04 -0.33 3.32
N THR A 288 -20.09 0.68 2.46
CA THR A 288 -21.27 1.14 1.72
C THR A 288 -21.04 0.93 0.22
N PRO A 289 -22.09 0.63 -0.56
CA PRO A 289 -22.20 -0.28 -1.73
C PRO A 289 -21.05 -0.44 -2.76
N PRO A 290 -21.06 -1.57 -3.51
CA PRO A 290 -22.12 -1.92 -4.46
C PRO A 290 -22.83 -3.20 -4.00
N PHE A 291 -23.22 -3.24 -2.73
CA PHE A 291 -24.21 -4.20 -2.30
C PHE A 291 -25.52 -3.89 -3.02
N PRO A 292 -26.26 -4.89 -3.47
CA PRO A 292 -27.50 -4.66 -4.19
C PRO A 292 -28.48 -3.87 -3.31
N PRO A 293 -29.55 -3.29 -3.89
CA PRO A 293 -30.60 -2.60 -3.13
C PRO A 293 -31.41 -3.64 -2.32
N PHE A 294 -30.75 -4.27 -1.36
CA PHE A 294 -31.35 -5.22 -0.45
C PHE A 294 -31.74 -4.47 0.82
N ASN A 295 -32.77 -4.97 1.48
CA ASN A 295 -33.15 -4.47 2.78
C ASN A 295 -31.97 -4.66 3.76
N PRO A 296 -31.35 -3.58 4.28
CA PRO A 296 -30.11 -3.66 5.06
C PRO A 296 -30.26 -4.52 6.32
N HIS A 297 -31.49 -4.73 6.80
CA HIS A 297 -31.80 -5.61 7.93
C HIS A 297 -31.62 -7.11 7.64
N TYR A 298 -31.49 -7.51 6.37
CA TYR A 298 -31.40 -8.93 5.95
C TYR A 298 -30.10 -9.26 5.20
N LEU A 299 -29.15 -8.32 5.15
CA LEU A 299 -27.85 -8.55 4.53
C LEU A 299 -26.94 -9.29 5.52
N ARG A 300 -26.47 -10.48 5.14
CA ARG A 300 -25.50 -11.24 5.94
C ARG A 300 -24.24 -11.47 5.14
N PHE A 301 -23.08 -11.38 5.80
CA PHE A 301 -21.79 -11.69 5.20
C PHE A 301 -21.28 -13.05 5.67
N LEU A 302 -20.87 -13.87 4.71
CA LEU A 302 -20.31 -15.20 4.96
C LEU A 302 -18.88 -15.26 4.46
N ARG A 303 -18.01 -15.90 5.22
CA ARG A 303 -16.62 -16.16 4.86
C ARG A 303 -16.35 -17.67 4.93
N PRO A 304 -15.53 -18.24 4.02
CA PRO A 304 -15.14 -19.63 4.13
C PRO A 304 -14.29 -19.79 5.38
N ASN A 305 -14.42 -20.91 6.07
CA ASN A 305 -13.60 -21.15 7.25
C ASN A 305 -12.11 -21.01 6.88
N PRO A 306 -11.33 -20.21 7.64
CA PRO A 306 -9.92 -20.01 7.34
C PRO A 306 -9.21 -21.36 7.38
N SER A 307 -8.38 -21.63 6.36
CA SER A 307 -7.52 -22.81 6.38
C SER A 307 -6.52 -22.68 7.52
N THR A 308 -6.30 -23.75 8.26
CA THR A 308 -5.35 -23.82 9.38
C THR A 308 -3.87 -23.79 8.94
N ASN A 309 -3.60 -23.72 7.64
CA ASN A 309 -2.25 -23.67 7.10
C ASN A 309 -1.61 -22.30 7.39
N ALA A 310 -0.52 -22.29 8.15
CA ALA A 310 0.25 -21.08 8.45
C ALA A 310 0.74 -20.34 7.19
N ALA A 311 1.04 -21.07 6.12
CA ALA A 311 1.45 -20.49 4.83
C ALA A 311 0.32 -19.71 4.13
N ASP A 312 -0.94 -20.02 4.43
CA ASP A 312 -2.11 -19.33 3.87
C ASP A 312 -2.47 -18.06 4.67
N LEU A 313 -1.88 -17.89 5.85
CA LEU A 313 -2.11 -16.76 6.77
C LEU A 313 -1.02 -15.67 6.67
N ALA A 314 0.16 -15.99 6.14
CA ALA A 314 1.26 -15.03 6.07
C ALA A 314 0.99 -13.90 5.03
N PRO A 315 1.20 -12.62 5.38
CA PRO A 315 0.97 -11.49 4.47
C PRO A 315 1.91 -11.53 3.26
N LEU A 316 1.47 -10.91 2.16
CA LEU A 316 2.29 -10.74 0.97
C LEU A 316 3.34 -9.65 1.22
N THR A 317 4.61 -9.93 0.96
CA THR A 317 5.69 -8.96 1.22
C THR A 317 6.16 -8.31 -0.08
N LEU A 318 6.05 -7.00 -0.18
CA LEU A 318 6.59 -6.21 -1.28
C LEU A 318 7.78 -5.39 -0.81
N ARG A 319 8.91 -5.49 -1.49
CA ARG A 319 10.08 -4.65 -1.22
C ARG A 319 9.97 -3.35 -2.00
N VAL A 320 9.91 -2.25 -1.28
CA VAL A 320 9.78 -0.91 -1.86
C VAL A 320 11.05 -0.11 -1.58
N PRO A 321 11.60 0.59 -2.59
CA PRO A 321 12.76 1.45 -2.39
C PRO A 321 12.41 2.61 -1.45
N ARG A 322 13.35 2.93 -0.58
CA ARG A 322 13.28 4.01 0.40
C ARG A 322 14.54 4.88 0.29
N GLY A 323 14.35 6.19 0.24
CA GLY A 323 15.48 7.12 0.18
C GLY A 323 16.18 7.31 1.53
N ASP A 324 17.31 8.00 1.52
CA ASP A 324 17.98 8.50 2.72
C ASP A 324 18.16 10.01 2.57
N ALA A 325 17.61 10.77 3.52
CA ALA A 325 17.66 12.24 3.50
C ALA A 325 19.09 12.76 3.74
N SER A 326 19.97 11.95 4.36
CA SER A 326 21.36 12.32 4.58
C SER A 326 22.16 12.46 3.28
N LEU A 327 21.74 11.77 2.21
CA LEU A 327 22.41 11.82 0.91
C LEU A 327 22.25 13.17 0.22
N GLY A 328 21.17 13.91 0.50
CA GLY A 328 20.89 15.21 -0.12
C GLY A 328 22.01 16.23 0.11
N PRO A 329 22.34 16.57 1.36
CA PRO A 329 23.45 17.47 1.69
C PRO A 329 24.80 16.99 1.15
N ILE A 330 25.05 15.67 1.17
CA ILE A 330 26.29 15.07 0.65
C ILE A 330 26.40 15.32 -0.86
N LEU A 331 25.36 14.98 -1.62
CA LEU A 331 25.29 15.21 -3.06
C LEU A 331 25.43 16.69 -3.41
N GLN A 332 24.77 17.58 -2.67
CA GLN A 332 24.92 19.03 -2.86
C GLN A 332 26.37 19.48 -2.63
N SER A 333 27.00 19.05 -1.54
CA SER A 333 28.39 19.41 -1.24
C SER A 333 29.36 18.91 -2.31
N LEU A 334 29.18 17.69 -2.81
CA LEU A 334 29.99 17.08 -3.86
C LEU A 334 29.79 17.84 -5.18
N THR A 335 28.55 18.21 -5.50
CA THR A 335 28.21 19.01 -6.67
C THR A 335 28.89 20.38 -6.60
N TYR A 336 28.83 21.07 -5.46
CA TYR A 336 29.51 22.36 -5.28
C TYR A 336 31.03 22.23 -5.38
N LEU A 337 31.62 21.17 -4.84
CA LEU A 337 33.05 20.90 -4.95
C LEU A 337 33.47 20.68 -6.41
N LEU A 338 32.73 19.87 -7.17
CA LEU A 338 32.99 19.65 -8.59
C LEU A 338 32.87 20.95 -9.41
N ILE A 339 31.83 21.74 -9.17
CA ILE A 339 31.66 23.05 -9.82
C ILE A 339 32.82 23.99 -9.47
N GLY A 340 33.22 24.04 -8.19
CA GLY A 340 34.35 24.84 -7.73
C GLY A 340 35.67 24.44 -8.39
N LEU A 341 35.95 23.13 -8.50
CA LEU A 341 37.13 22.61 -9.18
C LEU A 341 37.10 22.93 -10.69
N ALA A 342 35.95 22.79 -11.34
CA ALA A 342 35.79 23.14 -12.74
C ALA A 342 36.03 24.65 -12.97
N ALA A 343 35.46 25.51 -12.13
CA ALA A 343 35.67 26.96 -12.19
C ALA A 343 37.15 27.31 -11.96
N TRP A 344 37.81 26.66 -11.01
CA TRP A 344 39.23 26.88 -10.74
C TRP A 344 40.11 26.45 -11.93
N MET A 345 39.81 25.32 -12.57
CA MET A 345 40.49 24.87 -13.79
C MET A 345 40.34 25.88 -14.93
N VAL A 346 39.14 26.43 -15.13
CA VAL A 346 38.89 27.48 -16.14
C VAL A 346 39.70 28.74 -15.82
N LEU A 347 39.79 29.15 -14.56
CA LEU A 347 40.63 30.28 -14.13
C LEU A 347 42.13 30.03 -14.38
N LEU A 348 42.61 28.82 -14.16
CA LEU A 348 44.01 28.46 -14.45
C LEU A 348 44.30 28.46 -15.95
N GLN A 349 43.38 27.93 -16.77
CA GLN A 349 43.52 27.93 -18.23
C GLN A 349 43.48 29.34 -18.80
N THR A 350 42.53 30.17 -18.39
CA THR A 350 42.45 31.57 -18.81
C THR A 350 43.69 32.36 -18.40
N ARG A 351 44.25 32.14 -17.20
CA ARG A 351 45.54 32.73 -16.79
C ARG A 351 46.69 32.28 -17.67
N LYS A 352 46.77 31.00 -18.04
CA LYS A 352 47.81 30.50 -18.96
C LYS A 352 47.68 31.13 -20.36
N VAL A 353 46.48 31.20 -20.92
CA VAL A 353 46.24 31.79 -22.24
C VAL A 353 46.56 33.29 -22.23
N THR A 354 46.08 34.04 -21.24
CA THR A 354 46.40 35.48 -21.11
C THR A 354 47.89 35.74 -20.92
N ALA A 355 48.60 34.88 -20.17
CA ALA A 355 50.06 34.97 -20.03
C ALA A 355 50.79 34.67 -21.35
N GLN A 356 50.32 33.70 -22.14
CA GLN A 356 50.86 33.40 -23.47
C GLN A 356 50.64 34.57 -24.44
N VAL A 357 49.41 35.12 -24.49
CA VAL A 357 49.09 36.30 -25.31
C VAL A 357 49.99 37.49 -24.95
N ARG A 358 50.14 37.80 -23.65
CA ARG A 358 51.04 38.87 -23.19
C ARG A 358 52.51 38.64 -23.56
N ARG A 359 53.00 37.40 -23.59
CA ARG A 359 54.36 37.09 -24.03
C ARG A 359 54.53 37.32 -25.54
N VAL A 360 53.55 36.91 -26.34
CA VAL A 360 53.56 37.12 -27.80
C VAL A 360 53.47 38.60 -28.14
N GLU A 361 52.62 39.37 -27.45
CA GLU A 361 52.52 40.82 -27.64
C GLU A 361 53.83 41.54 -27.34
N ARG A 362 54.51 41.21 -26.22
CA ARG A 362 55.80 41.81 -25.86
C ARG A 362 56.94 41.42 -26.80
N GLY A 363 56.92 40.19 -27.34
CA GLY A 363 57.92 39.72 -28.30
C GLY A 363 57.76 40.31 -29.71
N ARG A 364 56.64 40.98 -29.99
CA ARG A 364 56.36 41.65 -31.27
C ARG A 364 56.69 43.15 -31.26
N THR A 365 56.93 43.72 -30.08
CA THR A 365 57.30 45.14 -29.86
C THR A 365 58.81 45.34 -29.65
N ALA A 366 59.59 44.26 -29.64
CA ALA A 366 61.05 44.27 -29.69
C ALA A 366 61.46 43.88 -31.12
#